data_AF-A0AAJ5X9N5-F1
#
_entry.id   AF-A0AAJ5X9N5-F1
#
_cell.length_a   1.000
_cell.length_b   1.000
_cell.length_c   1.000
_cell.angle_alpha   90.00
_cell.angle_beta   90.00
_cell.angle_gamma   90.00
#
_symmetry.space_group_name_H-M   'P 1'
#
loop_
_entity.id
_entity.type
_entity.pdbx_description
1 polymer ?
#
loop_
_entity_poly.entity_id
_entity_poly.type
_entity_poly.pdbx_seq_one_letter_code
_entity_poly.pdbx_strand_id
1 'polypeptide(L)' 'MRTRLSVCLRKLRYRSYEEALAAALGAGIPLRPYRCERCWQFHLTGRIKGKFLPQQRRAKNPPTSA' A
#
# COMPACT_ATOMS: atom_id res chain seq x y z
N MET A 1 14.03 -0.59 -3.17
CA MET A 1 13.50 -0.30 -4.52
C MET A 1 13.72 1.18 -4.82
N ARG A 2 14.75 1.51 -5.59
CA ARG A 2 15.24 2.90 -5.73
C ARG A 2 14.28 3.72 -6.61
N THR A 3 13.52 4.63 -6.03
CA THR A 3 12.60 5.50 -6.78
C THR A 3 13.37 6.45 -7.70
N ARG A 4 13.15 6.34 -9.02
CA ARG A 4 13.67 7.29 -10.01
C ARG A 4 13.15 8.71 -9.70
N LEU A 5 13.97 9.73 -9.97
CA LEU A 5 13.67 11.14 -9.67
C LEU A 5 12.38 11.58 -10.39
N SER A 6 12.23 11.17 -11.65
CA SER A 6 11.03 11.41 -12.46
C SER A 6 9.75 10.85 -11.83
N VAL A 7 9.82 9.69 -11.16
CA VAL A 7 8.67 9.10 -10.45
C VAL A 7 8.38 9.87 -9.16
N CYS A 8 9.42 10.27 -8.42
CA CYS A 8 9.27 11.08 -7.20
C CYS A 8 8.64 12.45 -7.49
N LEU A 9 8.97 13.08 -8.62
CA LEU A 9 8.37 14.36 -9.04
C LEU A 9 6.90 14.23 -9.44
N ARG A 10 6.47 13.09 -9.97
CA ARG A 10 5.08 12.84 -10.36
C ARG A 10 4.16 12.48 -9.19
N LYS A 11 4.71 12.23 -7.99
CA LYS A 11 3.93 11.83 -6.82
C LYS A 11 3.65 12.99 -5.88
N LEU A 12 2.45 12.99 -5.30
CA LEU A 12 2.07 13.85 -4.17
C LEU A 12 3.03 13.64 -3.00
N ARG A 13 3.41 14.74 -2.34
CA ARG A 13 4.36 14.80 -1.22
C ARG A 13 3.62 15.30 0.01
N TYR A 14 3.71 14.55 1.10
CA TYR A 14 3.17 14.91 2.40
C TYR A 14 4.31 15.14 3.39
N ARG A 15 4.14 16.14 4.27
CA ARG A 15 5.18 16.52 5.23
C ARG A 15 5.22 15.59 6.43
N SER A 16 4.05 15.08 6.83
CA SER A 16 3.92 14.15 7.94
C SER A 16 3.30 12.81 7.51
N TYR A 17 3.52 11.80 8.35
CA TYR A 17 2.88 10.51 8.18
C TYR A 17 1.36 10.62 8.32
N GLU A 18 0.88 11.46 9.25
CA GLU A 18 -0.54 11.68 9.52
C GLU A 18 -1.27 12.31 8.33
N GLU A 19 -0.69 13.33 7.70
CA GLU A 19 -1.23 13.93 6.48
C GLU A 19 -1.35 12.90 5.36
N ALA A 20 -0.32 12.07 5.18
CA ALA A 20 -0.34 11.01 4.18
C ALA A 20 -1.41 9.97 4.51
N LEU A 21 -1.57 9.60 5.79
CA LEU A 21 -2.56 8.62 6.22
C LEU A 21 -3.99 9.15 6.01
N ALA A 22 -4.26 10.40 6.37
CA ALA A 22 -5.55 11.04 6.14
C ALA A 22 -5.90 11.06 4.64
N ALA A 23 -4.93 11.39 3.78
CA ALA A 23 -5.10 11.34 2.33
C ALA A 23 -5.33 9.91 1.80
N ALA A 24 -4.66 8.91 2.39
CA ALA A 24 -4.87 7.50 2.03
C ALA A 24 -6.28 7.03 2.40
N LEU A 25 -6.79 7.42 3.57
CA LEU A 25 -8.14 7.09 4.03
C LEU A 25 -9.21 7.77 3.17
N GLY A 26 -9.00 9.02 2.78
CA GLY A 26 -9.94 9.76 1.93
C GLY A 26 -10.01 9.29 0.48
N ALA A 27 -8.99 8.58 -0.01
CA ALA A 27 -8.90 8.17 -1.41
C ALA A 27 -9.87 7.02 -1.79
N GLY A 28 -10.46 6.31 -0.83
CA GLY A 28 -11.37 5.18 -1.08
C GLY A 28 -10.71 3.94 -1.72
N ILE A 29 -9.40 3.98 -1.94
CA ILE A 29 -8.59 2.86 -2.44
C ILE A 29 -7.49 2.53 -1.42
N PRO A 30 -7.07 1.25 -1.33
CA PRO A 30 -6.05 0.83 -0.37
C PRO A 30 -4.67 1.38 -0.73
N LEU A 31 -4.36 2.56 -0.19
CA LEU A 31 -3.06 3.22 -0.29
C LEU A 31 -2.29 3.07 1.03
N ARG A 32 -0.97 2.98 0.94
CA ARG A 32 -0.08 3.00 2.10
C ARG A 32 0.89 4.18 2.02
N PRO A 33 1.07 4.96 3.10
CA PRO A 33 2.16 5.91 3.22
C PRO A 33 3.51 5.17 3.30
N TYR A 34 4.52 5.68 2.61
CA TYR A 34 5.91 5.26 2.81
C TYR A 34 6.85 6.47 2.77
N ARG A 35 7.93 6.40 3.55
CA ARG A 35 8.97 7.44 3.54
C ARG A 35 9.89 7.25 2.34
N CYS A 36 10.03 8.29 1.54
CA CYS A 36 10.92 8.26 0.38
C CYS A 36 12.37 8.43 0.82
N GLU A 37 13.24 7.49 0.50
CA GLU A 37 14.69 7.57 0.78
C GLU A 37 15.39 8.68 -0.01
N ARG A 38 14.68 9.35 -0.94
CA ARG A 38 15.25 10.38 -1.82
C ARG A 38 14.90 11.80 -1.41
N CYS A 39 13.61 12.10 -1.31
CA CYS A 39 13.14 13.45 -0.93
C CYS A 39 12.81 13.54 0.57
N TRP A 40 12.90 12.44 1.31
CA TRP A 40 12.64 12.35 2.74
C TRP A 40 11.21 12.69 3.17
N GLN A 41 10.32 12.96 2.20
CA GLN A 41 8.89 13.18 2.36
C GLN A 41 8.11 11.86 2.34
N PHE A 42 6.84 11.94 2.74
CA PHE A 42 5.91 10.81 2.67
C PHE A 42 5.17 10.79 1.33
N HIS A 43 5.08 9.61 0.75
CA HIS A 43 4.35 9.35 -0.50
C HIS A 43 3.34 8.24 -0.32
N LEU A 44 2.30 8.25 -1.16
CA LEU A 44 1.34 7.15 -1.23
C LEU A 44 1.77 6.10 -2.26
N THR A 45 1.53 4.84 -1.90
CA THR A 45 1.70 3.71 -2.80
C THR A 45 0.46 2.81 -2.75
N GLY A 46 -0.15 2.59 -3.91
CA GLY A 46 -1.16 1.55 -4.11
C GLY A 46 -0.55 0.20 -4.50
N ARG A 47 0.78 0.04 -4.39
CA ARG A 47 1.42 -1.26 -4.61
C ARG A 47 1.06 -2.22 -3.48
N ILE A 48 -0.06 -2.88 -3.67
CA ILE A 48 -0.37 -4.20 -3.10
C ILE A 48 0.17 -5.29 -4.04
N LYS A 49 0.47 -4.91 -5.29
CA LYS A 49 0.96 -5.79 -6.37
C LYS A 49 2.33 -6.37 -6.02
N GLY A 50 2.34 -7.61 -5.55
CA GLY A 50 3.56 -8.35 -5.22
C GLY A 50 3.44 -9.25 -3.99
N LYS A 51 2.44 -9.07 -3.11
CA LYS A 51 2.08 -10.15 -2.18
C LYS A 51 1.19 -11.11 -2.94
N PHE A 52 1.80 -12.14 -3.50
CA PHE A 52 1.12 -13.41 -3.73
C PHE A 52 0.43 -13.73 -2.41
N LEU A 53 -0.87 -13.45 -2.30
CA LEU A 53 -1.66 -13.96 -1.20
C LEU A 53 -1.55 -15.48 -1.40
N PRO A 54 -0.89 -16.26 -0.52
CA PRO A 54 -0.99 -17.70 -0.62
C PRO A 54 -2.48 -17.96 -0.63
N GLN A 55 -2.95 -18.54 -1.73
CA GLN A 55 -4.33 -18.86 -2.00
C GLN A 55 -4.94 -19.28 -0.68
N GLN A 56 -5.83 -18.46 -0.13
CA GLN A 56 -6.53 -18.81 1.08
C GLN A 56 -7.22 -20.12 0.72
N ARG A 57 -6.64 -21.23 1.19
CA ARG A 57 -7.20 -22.56 1.01
C ARG A 57 -8.53 -22.42 1.71
N ARG A 58 -9.59 -22.29 0.90
CA ARG A 58 -10.99 -22.38 1.30
C ARG A 58 -11.04 -23.41 2.40
N ALA A 59 -11.45 -23.01 3.60
CA ALA A 59 -11.75 -23.94 4.66
C ALA A 59 -12.69 -24.98 4.05
N LYS A 60 -12.20 -26.21 3.89
CA LYS A 60 -13.06 -27.33 3.51
C LYS A 60 -13.99 -27.50 4.70
N ASN A 61 -15.29 -27.35 4.46
CA ASN A 61 -16.31 -27.70 5.45
C ASN A 61 -16.03 -29.11 6.00
N PRO A 62 -16.21 -29.36 7.31
CA PRO A 62 -16.05 -30.68 7.90
C PRO A 62 -17.13 -31.65 7.36
N PRO A 63 -16.85 -32.97 7.38
CA PRO A 63 -17.71 -33.98 6.76
C PRO A 63 -19.06 -34.10 7.46
N THR A 64 -20.12 -34.19 6.66
CA THR A 64 -21.46 -34.61 7.08
C THR A 64 -21.38 -35.98 7.73
N SER A 65 -21.78 -36.07 9.00
CA SER A 65 -21.96 -37.32 9.74
C SER A 65 -23.06 -38.18 9.10
N ALA A 66 -22.79 -39.48 8.95
CA ALA A 66 -23.78 -40.55 8.74
C ALA A 66 -23.27 -41.82 9.43
#